data_AF-A0A832PEF3-F1
#
_entry.id   AF-A0A832PEF3-F1
#
_cell.length_a   1.000
_cell.length_b   1.000
_cell.length_c   1.000
_cell.angle_alpha   90.00
_cell.angle_beta   90.00
_cell.angle_gamma   90.00
#
_symmetry.space_group_name_H-M   'P 1'
#
loop_
_entity.id
_entity.type
_entity.pdbx_description
1 polymer ?
#
loop_
_entity_poly.entity_id
_entity_poly.type
_entity_poly.pdbx_seq_one_letter_code
_entity_poly.pdbx_strand_id
1 'polypeptide(L)'
;MDKIFPIPHARWRIQRRRHHPLGKSILIFAGGTCNTFEEFESQDKKLLKEGKVRDFISRLRGYVNIIGPDPIDKKDKFYILRRAILLRSLFERKTPHLLDSKGKLRIDSGVLRAFLMIPSYKHGVRSIEAILEISLLEDVKKFEKASSPPASQLDLHVDGELFHKLLTK
;
A
#
# COMPACT_ATOMS: atom_id res chain seq x y z
N MET A 1 -9.52 34.79 -25.50
CA MET A 1 -8.31 33.98 -25.76
C MET A 1 -7.27 34.42 -24.75
N ASP A 2 -7.21 33.75 -23.60
CA ASP A 2 -6.27 34.15 -22.54
C ASP A 2 -5.16 33.12 -22.46
N LYS A 3 -3.98 33.54 -22.89
CA LYS A 3 -2.73 32.78 -22.83
C LYS A 3 -2.29 32.71 -21.36
N ILE A 4 -2.16 31.49 -20.83
CA ILE A 4 -1.57 31.25 -19.51
C ILE A 4 -0.07 30.96 -19.73
N PHE A 5 0.79 31.84 -19.21
CA PHE A 5 2.23 31.57 -19.07
C PHE A 5 2.53 30.92 -17.71
N PRO A 6 3.57 30.06 -17.62
CA PRO A 6 3.89 29.35 -16.38
C PRO A 6 4.66 30.26 -15.42
N ILE A 7 4.26 30.29 -14.15
CA ILE A 7 4.93 31.06 -13.09
C ILE A 7 5.61 30.09 -12.10
N PRO A 8 6.86 30.32 -11.65
CA PRO A 8 7.66 29.39 -10.84
C PRO A 8 7.22 29.18 -9.38
N HIS A 9 6.00 29.52 -9.00
CA HIS A 9 5.50 29.34 -7.64
C HIS A 9 4.09 28.74 -7.68
N ALA A 10 3.96 27.51 -7.19
CA ALA A 10 2.68 26.81 -7.09
C ALA A 10 1.70 27.64 -6.24
N ARG A 11 0.68 28.22 -6.88
CA ARG A 11 -0.32 29.09 -6.24
C ARG A 11 -1.66 28.37 -6.29
N TRP A 12 -2.07 27.77 -5.17
CA TRP A 12 -3.33 27.01 -5.08
C TRP A 12 -4.51 27.91 -4.71
N ARG A 13 -5.71 27.58 -5.23
CA ARG A 13 -6.95 28.34 -5.02
C ARG A 13 -7.85 27.61 -4.02
N ILE A 14 -7.75 27.96 -2.74
CA ILE A 14 -8.69 27.52 -1.70
C ILE A 14 -9.83 28.56 -1.62
N GLN A 15 -11.05 28.11 -1.40
CA GLN A 15 -12.30 28.86 -1.50
C GLN A 15 -12.39 30.05 -0.53
N ARG A 16 -11.78 31.18 -0.92
CA ARG A 16 -12.05 32.60 -0.61
C ARG A 16 -10.93 33.39 -1.32
N ARG A 17 -11.25 34.51 -1.97
CA ARG A 17 -10.39 35.34 -2.85
C ARG A 17 -9.14 35.97 -2.18
N ARG A 18 -8.34 35.22 -1.41
CA ARG A 18 -7.06 35.66 -0.87
C ARG A 18 -5.97 34.64 -1.24
N HIS A 19 -5.05 35.08 -2.09
CA HIS A 19 -3.86 34.31 -2.42
C HIS A 19 -2.89 34.36 -1.23
N HIS A 20 -2.63 33.22 -0.62
CA HIS A 20 -1.60 33.10 0.42
C HIS A 20 -0.33 32.57 -0.25
N PRO A 21 0.83 33.27 -0.13
CA PRO A 21 2.08 32.72 -0.61
C PRO A 21 2.40 31.45 0.19
N LEU A 22 2.59 30.33 -0.50
CA LEU A 22 3.20 29.17 0.11
C LEU A 22 4.69 29.49 0.24
N GLY A 23 5.17 29.61 1.48
CA GLY A 23 6.59 29.81 1.77
C GLY A 23 7.43 28.61 1.33
N LYS A 24 8.57 28.38 1.99
CA LYS A 24 9.36 27.16 1.74
C LYS A 24 8.53 25.94 2.17
N SER A 25 8.13 25.10 1.21
CA SER A 25 7.30 23.92 1.46
C SER A 25 7.68 22.76 0.54
N ILE A 26 7.52 21.53 1.02
CA ILE A 26 7.59 20.31 0.22
C ILE A 26 6.16 19.89 -0.10
N LEU A 27 5.84 19.74 -1.40
CA LEU A 27 4.55 19.28 -1.87
C LEU A 27 4.68 17.84 -2.36
N ILE A 28 3.91 16.92 -1.77
CA ILE A 28 3.89 15.50 -2.11
C ILE A 28 2.53 15.17 -2.71
N PHE A 29 2.53 14.52 -3.87
CA PHE A 29 1.33 14.04 -4.55
C PHE A 29 1.36 12.51 -4.56
N ALA A 30 0.26 11.88 -4.13
CA ALA A 30 0.11 10.42 -4.12
C ALA A 30 -1.05 10.01 -5.03
N GLY A 31 -0.79 9.09 -5.95
CA GLY A 31 -1.78 8.50 -6.85
C GLY A 31 -2.09 7.05 -6.46
N GLY A 32 -3.30 6.58 -6.77
CA GLY A 32 -3.74 5.21 -6.50
C GLY A 32 -4.34 4.48 -7.72
N THR A 33 -4.28 5.10 -8.90
CA THR A 33 -4.86 4.58 -10.14
C THR A 33 -3.83 3.94 -11.06
N CYS A 34 -2.54 4.24 -10.85
CA CYS A 34 -1.42 3.71 -11.62
C CYS A 34 -0.39 3.14 -10.67
N ASN A 35 0.25 2.04 -11.06
CA ASN A 35 1.30 1.39 -10.26
C ASN A 35 2.66 2.03 -10.49
N THR A 36 2.85 2.70 -11.61
CA THR A 36 4.10 3.40 -11.95
C THR A 36 3.84 4.78 -12.54
N PHE A 37 4.83 5.66 -12.42
CA PHE A 37 4.81 6.96 -13.08
C PHE A 37 4.74 6.86 -14.61
N GLU A 38 5.38 5.86 -15.20
CA GLU A 38 5.33 5.62 -16.65
C GLU A 38 3.93 5.23 -17.10
N GLU A 39 3.25 4.35 -16.34
CA GLU A 39 1.83 4.04 -16.57
C GLU A 39 0.96 5.30 -16.47
N PHE A 40 1.19 6.15 -15.47
CA PHE A 40 0.51 7.43 -15.30
C PHE A 40 0.75 8.40 -16.48
N GLU A 41 1.98 8.49 -16.98
CA GLU A 41 2.32 9.32 -18.13
C GLU A 41 1.71 8.79 -19.43
N SER A 42 1.62 7.47 -19.57
CA SER A 42 1.07 6.80 -20.75
C SER A 42 -0.47 6.75 -20.79
N GLN A 43 -1.16 7.22 -19.75
CA GLN A 43 -2.62 7.25 -19.70
C GLN A 43 -3.25 8.07 -20.86
N ASP A 44 -4.51 7.75 -21.15
CA ASP A 44 -5.25 8.10 -22.36
C ASP A 44 -4.94 9.49 -22.94
N LYS A 45 -4.70 9.53 -24.26
CA LYS A 45 -4.41 10.75 -25.04
C LYS A 45 -5.45 11.85 -24.82
N LYS A 46 -6.68 11.51 -24.42
CA LYS A 46 -7.74 12.46 -24.04
C LYS A 46 -7.37 13.28 -22.79
N LEU A 47 -6.85 12.65 -21.73
CA LEU A 47 -6.39 13.31 -20.51
C LEU A 47 -5.13 14.15 -20.77
N LEU A 48 -4.24 13.66 -21.62
CA LEU A 48 -3.05 14.40 -22.06
C LEU A 48 -3.39 15.60 -22.97
N LYS A 49 -4.47 15.52 -23.77
CA LYS A 49 -4.97 16.60 -24.64
C LYS A 49 -5.47 17.82 -23.86
N GLU A 50 -5.90 17.66 -22.62
CA GLU A 50 -6.32 18.78 -21.77
C GLU A 50 -5.16 19.67 -21.33
N GLY A 51 -3.90 19.31 -21.64
CA GLY A 51 -2.69 20.09 -21.38
C GLY A 51 -2.27 20.15 -19.91
N LYS A 52 -3.23 20.11 -18.98
CA LYS A 52 -3.01 20.19 -17.53
C LYS A 52 -2.16 19.05 -16.99
N VAL A 53 -2.34 17.83 -17.50
CA VAL A 53 -1.55 16.67 -17.05
C VAL A 53 -0.07 16.83 -17.44
N ARG A 54 0.20 17.26 -18.67
CA ARG A 54 1.56 17.58 -19.13
C ARG A 54 2.18 18.76 -18.36
N ASP A 55 1.37 19.78 -18.09
CA ASP A 55 1.75 20.95 -17.29
C ASP A 55 2.07 20.59 -15.82
N PHE A 56 1.33 19.64 -15.26
CA PHE A 56 1.59 19.08 -13.94
C PHE A 56 2.89 18.28 -13.93
N ILE A 57 3.05 17.33 -14.87
CA ILE A 57 4.25 16.50 -14.99
C ILE A 57 5.52 17.34 -15.14
N SER A 58 5.50 18.40 -15.97
CA SER A 58 6.66 19.27 -16.18
C SER A 58 7.07 20.08 -14.94
N ARG A 59 6.21 20.21 -13.94
CA ARG A 59 6.49 20.88 -12.66
C ARG A 59 6.96 19.93 -11.57
N LEU A 60 6.86 18.62 -11.76
CA LEU A 60 7.39 17.65 -10.81
C LEU A 60 8.91 17.73 -10.78
N ARG A 61 9.47 17.72 -9.57
CA ARG A 61 10.93 17.67 -9.36
C ARG A 61 11.47 16.25 -9.25
N GLY A 62 10.58 15.28 -9.07
CA GLY A 62 10.90 13.86 -8.97
C GLY A 62 9.65 13.05 -8.66
N TYR A 63 9.75 11.74 -8.84
CA TYR A 63 8.72 10.76 -8.49
C TYR A 63 9.37 9.53 -7.87
N VAL A 64 8.58 8.77 -7.10
CA VAL A 64 8.99 7.49 -6.53
C VAL A 64 7.87 6.50 -6.75
N ASN A 65 8.16 5.37 -7.39
CA ASN A 65 7.22 4.26 -7.50
C ASN A 65 7.30 3.44 -6.20
N ILE A 66 6.16 3.26 -5.52
CA ILE A 66 6.08 2.49 -4.29
C ILE A 66 5.74 1.04 -4.63
N ILE A 67 6.62 0.12 -4.26
CA ILE A 67 6.46 -1.30 -4.54
C ILE A 67 5.55 -1.94 -3.48
N GLY A 68 4.52 -2.66 -3.93
CA GLY A 68 3.58 -3.38 -3.07
C GLY A 68 4.11 -4.71 -2.50
N PRO A 69 3.28 -5.43 -1.73
CA PRO A 69 3.67 -6.71 -1.13
C PRO A 69 3.77 -7.85 -2.15
N ASP A 70 3.19 -7.70 -3.33
CA ASP A 70 3.15 -8.75 -4.36
C ASP A 70 4.42 -8.75 -5.22
N PRO A 71 4.76 -9.88 -5.86
CA PRO A 71 5.90 -9.95 -6.76
C PRO A 71 5.70 -9.02 -7.96
N ILE A 72 6.73 -8.26 -8.32
CA ILE A 72 6.69 -7.35 -9.49
C ILE A 72 6.67 -8.17 -10.78
N ASP A 73 7.46 -9.23 -10.83
CA ASP A 73 7.55 -10.16 -11.95
C ASP A 73 7.94 -11.57 -11.46
N LYS A 74 8.13 -12.51 -12.39
CA LYS A 74 8.52 -13.89 -12.07
C LYS A 74 9.95 -14.03 -11.51
N LYS A 75 10.78 -13.00 -11.65
CA LYS A 75 12.18 -12.96 -11.18
C LYS A 75 12.30 -12.31 -9.82
N ASP A 76 11.30 -11.56 -9.38
CA ASP A 76 11.23 -10.98 -8.04
C ASP A 76 11.10 -12.08 -6.99
N LYS A 77 12.24 -12.58 -6.52
CA LYS A 77 12.32 -13.52 -5.39
C LYS A 77 12.34 -12.81 -4.04
N PHE A 78 12.56 -11.50 -4.03
CA PHE A 78 12.73 -10.71 -2.81
C PHE A 78 11.40 -10.19 -2.24
N TYR A 79 10.28 -10.36 -2.94
CA TYR A 79 8.96 -10.02 -2.42
C TYR A 79 8.64 -10.66 -1.06
N ILE A 80 9.18 -11.86 -0.77
CA ILE A 80 9.01 -12.53 0.53
C ILE A 80 9.69 -11.73 1.65
N LEU A 81 10.91 -11.21 1.42
CA LEU A 81 11.58 -10.35 2.40
C LEU A 81 10.85 -9.02 2.56
N ARG A 82 10.37 -8.44 1.46
CA ARG A 82 9.54 -7.23 1.49
C ARG A 82 8.27 -7.45 2.32
N ARG A 83 7.58 -8.58 2.14
CA ARG A 83 6.43 -8.99 2.96
C ARG A 83 6.82 -9.17 4.42
N ALA A 84 7.94 -9.81 4.72
CA ALA A 84 8.39 -10.00 6.09
C ALA A 84 8.63 -8.66 6.82
N ILE A 85 9.24 -7.68 6.14
CA ILE A 85 9.46 -6.32 6.68
C ILE A 85 8.12 -5.60 6.87
N LEU A 86 7.22 -5.68 5.90
CA LEU A 86 5.89 -5.07 5.98
C LEU A 86 5.07 -5.68 7.13
N LEU A 87 5.01 -7.00 7.21
CA LEU A 87 4.32 -7.73 8.28
C LEU A 87 4.89 -7.36 9.63
N ARG A 88 6.22 -7.33 9.78
CA ARG A 88 6.87 -6.90 11.02
C ARG A 88 6.38 -5.52 11.48
N SER A 89 6.40 -4.54 10.58
CA SER A 89 5.90 -3.19 10.86
C SER A 89 4.40 -3.15 11.19
N LEU A 90 3.60 -4.01 10.56
CA LEU A 90 2.18 -4.11 10.85
C LEU A 90 1.90 -4.73 12.23
N PHE A 91 2.54 -5.85 12.57
CA PHE A 91 2.42 -6.48 13.88
C PHE A 91 2.87 -5.54 15.01
N GLU A 92 3.98 -4.81 14.83
CA GLU A 92 4.46 -3.82 15.81
C GLU A 92 3.46 -2.68 16.07
N ARG A 93 2.71 -2.25 15.04
CA ARG A 93 1.78 -1.12 15.15
C ARG A 93 0.37 -1.55 15.57
N LYS A 94 -0.11 -2.70 15.08
CA LYS A 94 -1.51 -3.11 15.19
C LYS A 94 -1.75 -4.13 16.30
N THR A 95 -0.77 -5.00 16.58
CA THR A 95 -0.91 -6.08 17.56
C THR A 95 0.36 -6.25 18.40
N PRO A 96 0.81 -5.16 19.08
CA PRO A 96 2.07 -5.16 19.80
C PRO A 96 2.14 -6.19 20.93
N HIS A 97 0.99 -6.58 21.49
CA HIS A 97 0.87 -7.59 22.54
C HIS A 97 1.24 -9.02 22.09
N LEU A 98 1.32 -9.27 20.78
CA LEU A 98 1.80 -10.54 20.23
C LEU A 98 3.33 -10.64 20.22
N LEU A 99 4.05 -9.55 20.49
CA LEU A 99 5.50 -9.55 20.62
C LEU A 99 5.89 -9.96 22.04
N ASP A 100 6.89 -10.83 22.15
CA ASP A 100 7.47 -11.17 23.45
C ASP A 100 8.42 -10.06 23.96
N SER A 101 8.98 -10.25 25.16
CA SER A 101 9.91 -9.29 25.76
C SER A 101 11.21 -9.06 24.98
N LYS A 102 11.52 -9.93 24.00
CA LYS A 102 12.67 -9.80 23.10
C LYS A 102 12.26 -9.22 21.73
N GLY A 103 11.00 -8.80 21.56
CA GLY A 103 10.46 -8.31 20.30
C GLY A 103 10.30 -9.40 19.23
N LYS A 104 10.19 -10.67 19.63
CA LYS A 104 9.89 -11.78 18.71
C LYS A 104 8.38 -11.97 18.63
N LEU A 105 7.87 -12.01 17.41
CA LEU A 105 6.44 -12.25 17.15
C LEU A 105 6.06 -13.68 17.54
N ARG A 106 5.00 -13.82 18.34
CA ARG A 106 4.38 -15.10 18.67
C ARG A 106 3.30 -15.41 17.64
N ILE A 107 3.63 -16.24 16.67
CA ILE A 107 2.76 -16.61 15.57
C ILE A 107 2.99 -18.08 15.20
N ASP A 108 1.92 -18.78 14.81
CA ASP A 108 2.04 -20.11 14.24
C ASP A 108 2.80 -20.08 12.90
N SER A 109 3.67 -21.06 12.68
CA SER A 109 4.45 -21.16 11.45
C SER A 109 3.56 -21.23 10.20
N GLY A 110 2.42 -21.92 10.27
CA GLY A 110 1.44 -21.99 9.19
C GLY A 110 0.77 -20.64 8.90
N VAL A 111 0.46 -19.86 9.93
CA VAL A 111 -0.10 -18.51 9.77
C VAL A 111 0.94 -17.60 9.12
N LEU A 112 2.17 -17.57 9.65
CA LEU A 112 3.27 -16.80 9.06
C LEU A 112 3.53 -17.21 7.61
N ARG A 113 3.53 -18.52 7.32
CA ARG A 113 3.68 -19.06 5.96
C ARG A 113 2.57 -18.56 5.05
N ALA A 114 1.31 -18.56 5.49
CA ALA A 114 0.19 -18.09 4.68
C ALA A 114 0.35 -16.62 4.28
N PHE A 115 0.72 -15.74 5.23
CA PHE A 115 1.01 -14.34 4.92
C PHE A 115 2.21 -14.18 3.96
N LEU A 116 3.28 -14.94 4.15
CA LEU A 116 4.47 -14.78 3.30
C LEU A 116 4.26 -15.35 1.89
N MET A 117 3.51 -16.45 1.75
CA MET A 117 3.51 -17.29 0.55
C MET A 117 2.24 -17.19 -0.30
N ILE A 118 1.18 -16.52 0.16
CA ILE A 118 -0.03 -16.34 -0.65
C ILE A 118 0.31 -15.64 -1.99
N PRO A 119 -0.23 -16.06 -3.15
CA PRO A 119 0.22 -15.51 -4.44
C PRO A 119 0.09 -13.99 -4.57
N SER A 120 -1.03 -13.43 -4.10
CA SER A 120 -1.31 -12.00 -4.21
C SER A 120 -2.24 -11.48 -3.12
N TYR A 121 -2.18 -10.17 -2.89
CA TYR A 121 -3.07 -9.40 -2.03
C TYR A 121 -3.91 -8.45 -2.88
N LYS A 122 -5.24 -8.66 -2.92
CA LYS A 122 -6.17 -7.92 -3.80
C LYS A 122 -6.05 -6.40 -3.70
N HIS A 123 -5.71 -5.89 -2.52
CA HIS A 123 -5.54 -4.46 -2.23
C HIS A 123 -4.20 -4.13 -1.57
N GLY A 124 -3.17 -4.95 -1.84
CA GLY A 124 -1.83 -4.75 -1.31
C GLY A 124 -1.78 -4.74 0.22
N VAL A 125 -1.09 -3.76 0.82
CA VAL A 125 -0.93 -3.66 2.28
C VAL A 125 -2.26 -3.54 3.02
N ARG A 126 -3.29 -2.93 2.40
CA ARG A 126 -4.62 -2.81 3.01
C ARG A 126 -5.30 -4.16 3.19
N SER A 127 -5.06 -5.12 2.29
CA SER A 127 -5.52 -6.50 2.49
C SER A 127 -4.87 -7.13 3.70
N ILE A 128 -3.57 -6.89 3.93
CA ILE A 128 -2.86 -7.43 5.10
C ILE A 128 -3.42 -6.82 6.39
N GLU A 129 -3.59 -5.49 6.41
CA GLU A 129 -4.17 -4.76 7.54
C GLU A 129 -5.57 -5.28 7.88
N ALA A 130 -6.45 -5.39 6.89
CA ALA A 130 -7.80 -5.87 7.10
C ALA A 130 -7.84 -7.31 7.65
N ILE A 131 -6.98 -8.20 7.14
CA ILE A 131 -6.89 -9.58 7.66
C ILE A 131 -6.48 -9.57 9.14
N LEU A 132 -5.55 -8.71 9.56
CA LEU A 132 -5.17 -8.59 10.98
C LEU A 132 -6.32 -8.05 11.83
N GLU A 133 -7.06 -7.07 11.33
CA GLU A 133 -8.18 -6.42 12.04
C GLU A 133 -9.39 -7.33 12.23
N ILE A 134 -9.71 -8.17 11.23
CA ILE A 134 -10.82 -9.12 11.33
C ILE A 134 -10.43 -10.43 12.04
N SER A 135 -9.13 -10.64 12.32
CA SER A 135 -8.65 -11.79 13.09
C SER A 135 -8.95 -11.62 14.58
N LEU A 136 -9.22 -12.73 15.27
CA LEU A 136 -9.53 -12.73 16.71
C LEU A 136 -8.24 -12.62 17.54
N LEU A 137 -7.69 -11.40 17.64
CA LEU A 137 -6.36 -11.15 18.21
C LEU A 137 -6.33 -10.39 19.54
N GLU A 138 -7.42 -9.79 20.02
CA GLU A 138 -7.41 -8.89 21.20
C GLU A 138 -6.85 -9.54 22.48
N ASP A 139 -7.32 -10.74 22.83
CA ASP A 139 -6.99 -11.38 24.12
C ASP A 139 -6.03 -12.57 24.01
N VAL A 140 -5.37 -12.73 22.86
CA VAL A 140 -4.45 -13.84 22.62
C VAL A 140 -2.99 -13.40 22.73
N LYS A 141 -2.15 -14.27 23.28
CA LYS A 141 -0.69 -14.03 23.37
C LYS A 141 0.08 -14.53 22.15
N LYS A 142 -0.61 -15.16 21.20
CA LYS A 142 -0.03 -15.78 20.01
C LYS A 142 -1.07 -15.80 18.90
N PHE A 143 -0.66 -15.48 17.68
CA PHE A 143 -1.52 -15.62 16.51
C PHE A 143 -1.55 -17.09 16.07
N GLU A 144 -2.61 -17.78 16.47
CA GLU A 144 -2.85 -19.18 16.13
C GLU A 144 -3.78 -19.32 14.92
N LYS A 145 -3.77 -20.50 14.29
CA LYS A 145 -4.65 -20.77 13.13
C LYS A 145 -6.13 -20.55 13.45
N ALA A 146 -6.56 -20.89 14.66
CA ALA A 146 -7.94 -20.73 15.11
C ALA A 146 -8.40 -19.27 15.21
N SER A 147 -7.46 -18.32 15.37
CA SER A 147 -7.74 -16.88 15.37
C SER A 147 -7.85 -16.29 13.96
N SER A 148 -7.57 -17.09 12.91
CA SER A 148 -7.61 -16.63 11.52
C SER A 148 -9.06 -16.49 11.04
N PRO A 149 -9.34 -15.56 10.10
CA PRO A 149 -10.69 -15.35 9.60
C PRO A 149 -11.18 -16.54 8.75
N PRO A 150 -12.50 -16.80 8.69
CA PRO A 150 -13.08 -17.76 7.76
C PRO A 150 -12.76 -17.39 6.30
N ALA A 151 -12.73 -18.39 5.41
CA ALA A 151 -12.35 -18.21 4.01
C ALA A 151 -13.18 -17.14 3.28
N SER A 152 -14.49 -17.09 3.56
CA SER A 152 -15.41 -16.09 2.99
C SER A 152 -15.06 -14.64 3.33
N GLN A 153 -14.47 -14.38 4.51
CA GLN A 153 -13.99 -13.05 4.88
C GLN A 153 -12.62 -12.75 4.25
N LEU A 154 -11.77 -13.77 4.11
CA LEU A 154 -10.49 -13.66 3.43
C LEU A 154 -10.63 -13.36 1.93
N ASP A 155 -11.73 -13.78 1.30
CA ASP A 155 -11.97 -13.60 -0.13
C ASP A 155 -12.07 -12.13 -0.58
N LEU A 156 -12.26 -11.17 0.32
CA LEU A 156 -12.14 -9.76 -0.03
C LEU A 156 -10.67 -9.31 -0.19
N HIS A 157 -9.72 -10.08 0.33
CA HIS A 157 -8.34 -9.67 0.53
C HIS A 157 -7.31 -10.56 -0.16
N VAL A 158 -7.58 -11.86 -0.25
CA VAL A 158 -6.75 -12.92 -0.83
C VAL A 158 -7.65 -14.04 -1.42
N ASP A 159 -7.06 -15.13 -1.91
CA ASP A 159 -7.77 -16.39 -2.13
C ASP A 159 -7.92 -17.12 -0.79
N GLY A 160 -9.13 -17.16 -0.23
CA GLY A 160 -9.37 -17.68 1.12
C GLY A 160 -9.08 -19.18 1.24
N GLU A 161 -9.48 -19.96 0.25
CA GLU A 161 -9.24 -21.41 0.19
C GLU A 161 -7.73 -21.73 0.17
N LEU A 162 -6.97 -21.03 -0.67
CA LEU A 162 -5.53 -21.19 -0.75
C LEU A 162 -4.84 -20.72 0.53
N PHE A 163 -5.31 -19.63 1.13
CA PHE A 163 -4.77 -19.14 2.40
C PHE A 163 -4.93 -20.20 3.50
N HIS A 164 -6.12 -20.79 3.64
CA HIS A 164 -6.37 -21.88 4.59
C HIS A 164 -5.55 -23.14 4.31
N LYS A 165 -5.33 -23.49 3.04
CA LYS A 165 -4.39 -24.58 2.66
C LYS A 165 -2.95 -24.29 3.10
N LEU A 166 -2.52 -23.02 3.12
CA LEU A 166 -1.20 -22.64 3.61
C LEU A 166 -1.09 -22.66 5.14
N LEU A 167 -2.21 -22.51 5.87
CA LEU A 167 -2.24 -22.65 7.32
C LEU A 167 -1.93 -24.09 7.78
N THR A 168 -2.33 -25.09 7.00
CA THR A 168 -2.26 -26.50 7.39
C THR A 168 -1.00 -27.23 6.92
N LYS A 169 -0.24 -26.66 5.98
CA LYS A 169 1.06 -27.17 5.52
C LYS A 169 2.22 -26.93 6.48
#